data_AF-A0A6G5A7R6-F1
#
_entry.id   AF-A0A6G5A7R6-F1
#
_cell.length_a   1.000
_cell.length_b   1.000
_cell.length_c   1.000
_cell.angle_alpha   90.00
_cell.angle_beta   90.00
_cell.angle_gamma   90.00
#
_symmetry.space_group_name_H-M   'P 1'
#
loop_
_entity.id
_entity.type
_entity.pdbx_description
1 polymer ?
#
loop_
_entity_poly.entity_id
_entity_poly.type
_entity_poly.pdbx_seq_one_letter_code
_entity_poly.pdbx_strand_id
1 'polypeptide(L)'
;MGRKGSKKALMVAILGAVFLPLLLTVYLCFNIHMGIMPIMGRNGTLENPEIAVAIMSGVLAIACTSFVVPLTHVSRDGWKPVAVLSGLVVLSMLIAMSPFGFPFSATPGDVAPQRMLLFNVERKFYDKHQSMVKQDAGVWAVPLDFNGPRTIWQHIGTKHHIKKVDCSEHVYCGMPYYFPVISKLKETYYADFPGPIFDKGRTFRLLSTNVTKANTIRLGFELTGPSHMG
;
A
#
# COMPACT_ATOMS: atom_id res chain seq x y z
N MET A 1 -56.40 -13.27 24.79
CA MET A 1 -55.89 -12.32 25.82
C MET A 1 -54.46 -12.70 26.19
N GLY A 2 -53.45 -12.15 25.50
CA GLY A 2 -52.03 -12.47 25.74
C GLY A 2 -51.40 -11.51 26.76
N ARG A 3 -50.93 -12.03 27.89
CA ARG A 3 -50.25 -11.28 28.98
C ARG A 3 -49.17 -10.33 28.40
N LYS A 4 -49.39 -9.01 28.51
CA LYS A 4 -48.42 -7.95 28.15
C LYS A 4 -47.05 -8.12 28.83
N GLY A 5 -46.95 -8.86 29.94
CA GLY A 5 -45.70 -9.14 30.66
C GLY A 5 -44.77 -10.15 29.97
N SER A 6 -45.28 -11.12 29.22
CA SER A 6 -44.46 -12.19 28.60
C SER A 6 -43.62 -11.69 27.42
N LYS A 7 -44.11 -10.71 26.67
CA LYS A 7 -43.38 -10.13 25.52
C LYS A 7 -42.15 -9.29 25.93
N LYS A 8 -42.22 -8.61 27.07
CA LYS A 8 -41.07 -7.83 27.60
C LYS A 8 -39.97 -8.76 28.10
N ALA A 9 -40.32 -9.83 28.81
CA ALA A 9 -39.37 -10.83 29.27
C ALA A 9 -38.69 -11.55 28.09
N LEU A 10 -39.45 -11.91 27.04
CA LEU A 10 -38.91 -12.48 25.81
C LEU A 10 -37.93 -11.52 25.12
N MET A 11 -38.27 -10.24 25.02
CA MET A 11 -37.42 -9.23 24.42
C MET A 11 -36.11 -9.05 25.19
N VAL A 12 -36.16 -9.01 26.53
CA VAL A 12 -34.97 -8.92 27.40
C VAL A 12 -34.08 -10.15 27.27
N ALA A 13 -34.67 -11.35 27.21
CA ALA A 13 -33.92 -12.59 27.02
C ALA A 13 -33.21 -12.65 25.67
N ILE A 14 -33.88 -12.23 24.59
CA ILE A 14 -33.29 -12.15 23.25
C ILE A 14 -32.19 -11.09 23.19
N LEU A 15 -32.42 -9.93 23.81
CA LEU A 15 -31.41 -8.86 23.88
C LEU A 15 -30.14 -9.33 24.61
N GLY A 16 -30.30 -10.03 25.74
CA GLY A 16 -29.19 -10.62 26.49
C GLY A 16 -28.45 -11.71 25.69
N ALA A 17 -29.18 -12.56 24.98
CA ALA A 17 -28.61 -13.62 24.15
C ALA A 17 -27.83 -13.08 22.93
N VAL A 18 -28.26 -11.94 22.36
CA VAL A 18 -27.61 -11.29 21.21
C VAL A 18 -26.42 -10.42 21.64
N PHE A 19 -26.44 -9.88 22.86
CA PHE A 19 -25.42 -8.95 23.34
C PHE A 19 -24.01 -9.55 23.37
N LEU A 20 -23.85 -10.75 23.91
CA LEU A 20 -22.54 -11.41 24.01
C LEU A 20 -21.95 -11.76 22.62
N PRO A 21 -22.71 -12.38 21.69
CA PRO A 21 -22.24 -12.59 20.30
C PRO A 21 -21.92 -11.29 19.55
N LEU A 22 -22.70 -10.23 19.77
CA LEU A 22 -22.46 -8.93 19.13
C LEU A 22 -21.13 -8.34 19.61
N LEU A 23 -20.86 -8.32 20.92
CA LEU A 23 -19.61 -7.84 21.48
C LEU A 23 -18.41 -8.64 20.94
N LEU A 24 -18.52 -9.96 20.90
CA LEU A 24 -17.47 -10.82 20.33
C LEU A 24 -17.24 -10.50 18.85
N THR A 25 -18.31 -10.33 18.07
CA THR A 25 -18.21 -9.99 16.65
C THR A 25 -17.51 -8.65 16.45
N VAL A 26 -17.92 -7.61 17.19
CA VAL A 26 -17.29 -6.28 17.12
C VAL A 26 -15.81 -6.35 17.51
N TYR A 27 -15.46 -7.12 18.54
CA TYR A 27 -14.08 -7.35 18.95
C TYR A 27 -13.26 -8.02 17.83
N LEU A 28 -13.80 -9.07 17.19
CA LEU A 28 -13.13 -9.72 16.07
C LEU A 28 -12.97 -8.78 14.87
N CYS A 29 -14.01 -8.02 14.53
CA CYS A 29 -13.93 -7.01 13.47
C CYS A 29 -12.84 -5.98 13.76
N PHE A 30 -12.71 -5.52 15.01
CA PHE A 30 -11.65 -4.59 15.41
C PHE A 30 -10.26 -5.19 15.22
N ASN A 31 -10.04 -6.43 15.66
CA ASN A 31 -8.76 -7.13 15.50
C ASN A 31 -8.40 -7.34 14.02
N ILE A 32 -9.38 -7.66 13.16
CA ILE A 32 -9.16 -7.79 11.71
C ILE A 32 -8.70 -6.47 11.13
N HIS A 33 -9.35 -5.35 11.47
CA HIS A 33 -8.92 -4.03 11.00
C HIS A 33 -7.51 -3.67 11.48
N MET A 34 -7.21 -3.92 12.75
CA MET A 34 -5.88 -3.69 13.33
C MET A 34 -4.77 -4.48 12.61
N GLY A 35 -5.06 -5.68 12.10
CA GLY A 35 -4.12 -6.47 11.32
C GLY A 35 -4.02 -6.05 9.84
N ILE A 36 -5.16 -5.80 9.20
CA ILE A 36 -5.23 -5.54 7.75
C ILE A 36 -4.73 -4.15 7.39
N MET A 37 -5.04 -3.11 8.19
CA MET A 37 -4.62 -1.73 7.87
C MET A 37 -3.10 -1.60 7.73
N PRO A 38 -2.25 -2.12 8.66
CA PRO A 38 -0.80 -2.10 8.48
C PRO A 38 -0.31 -2.89 7.27
N ILE A 39 -0.95 -4.03 6.96
CA ILE A 39 -0.57 -4.86 5.80
C ILE A 39 -0.84 -4.09 4.50
N MET A 40 -2.02 -3.50 4.38
CA MET A 40 -2.42 -2.71 3.21
C MET A 40 -1.57 -1.45 3.06
N GLY A 41 -1.21 -0.79 4.16
CA GLY A 41 -0.27 0.33 4.16
C GLY A 41 1.14 -0.04 3.68
N ARG A 42 1.50 -1.32 3.65
CA ARG A 42 2.80 -1.84 3.17
C ARG A 42 2.76 -2.42 1.76
N ASN A 43 1.63 -2.39 1.06
CA ASN A 43 1.50 -2.97 -0.27
C ASN A 43 2.10 -2.11 -1.40
N GLY A 44 2.69 -0.95 -1.09
CA GLY A 44 3.37 -0.10 -2.06
C GLY A 44 2.41 0.70 -2.95
N THR A 45 2.77 0.84 -4.23
CA THR A 45 2.02 1.57 -5.26
C THR A 45 1.21 0.65 -6.19
N LEU A 46 1.11 -0.64 -5.87
CA LEU A 46 0.46 -1.64 -6.72
C LEU A 46 -1.05 -1.45 -6.86
N GLU A 47 -1.72 -1.32 -5.73
CA GLU A 47 -3.18 -1.26 -5.60
C GLU A 47 -3.56 -0.21 -4.57
N ASN A 48 -4.77 0.34 -4.71
CA ASN A 48 -5.26 1.33 -3.76
C ASN A 48 -5.69 0.62 -2.46
N PRO A 49 -4.99 0.83 -1.33
CA PRO A 49 -5.31 0.17 -0.07
C PRO A 49 -6.68 0.58 0.46
N GLU A 50 -7.18 1.77 0.12
CA GLU A 50 -8.47 2.28 0.57
C GLU A 50 -9.63 1.42 0.02
N ILE A 51 -9.52 0.93 -1.21
CA ILE A 51 -10.56 0.10 -1.83
C ILE A 51 -10.65 -1.24 -1.10
N ALA A 52 -9.50 -1.86 -0.81
CA ALA A 52 -9.46 -3.14 -0.10
C ALA A 52 -10.01 -3.00 1.32
N VAL A 53 -9.63 -1.94 2.05
CA VAL A 53 -10.15 -1.65 3.39
C VAL A 53 -11.65 -1.38 3.33
N ALA A 54 -12.14 -0.59 2.36
CA ALA A 54 -13.56 -0.29 2.22
C ALA A 54 -14.42 -1.54 1.98
N ILE A 55 -13.98 -2.46 1.10
CA ILE A 55 -14.68 -3.72 0.85
C ILE A 55 -14.72 -4.57 2.13
N MET A 56 -13.58 -4.72 2.81
CA MET A 56 -13.49 -5.47 4.06
C MET A 56 -14.37 -4.87 5.16
N SER A 57 -14.33 -3.56 5.35
CA SER A 57 -15.19 -2.86 6.31
C SER A 57 -16.67 -3.05 5.99
N GLY A 58 -17.05 -3.05 4.70
CA GLY A 58 -18.42 -3.32 4.27
C GLY A 58 -18.90 -4.73 4.66
N VAL A 59 -18.10 -5.76 4.41
CA VAL A 59 -18.41 -7.15 4.78
C VAL A 59 -18.54 -7.29 6.31
N LEU A 60 -17.62 -6.70 7.07
CA LEU A 60 -17.64 -6.73 8.53
C LEU A 60 -18.83 -5.96 9.10
N ALA A 61 -19.22 -4.84 8.49
CA ALA A 61 -20.41 -4.09 8.88
C ALA A 61 -21.70 -4.91 8.66
N ILE A 62 -21.79 -5.66 7.55
CA ILE A 62 -22.91 -6.59 7.30
C ILE A 62 -22.96 -7.67 8.39
N ALA A 63 -21.82 -8.25 8.76
CA ALA A 63 -21.76 -9.24 9.85
C ALA A 63 -22.25 -8.66 11.20
N CYS A 64 -21.80 -7.45 11.56
CA CYS A 64 -22.25 -6.77 12.78
C CYS A 64 -23.75 -6.42 12.75
N THR A 65 -24.28 -5.95 11.62
CA THR A 65 -25.69 -5.55 11.48
C THR A 65 -26.64 -6.73 11.38
N SER A 66 -26.16 -7.92 11.01
CA SER A 66 -26.96 -9.16 10.97
C SER A 66 -27.57 -9.52 12.33
N PHE A 67 -26.90 -9.18 13.43
CA PHE A 67 -27.41 -9.37 14.80
C PHE A 67 -28.59 -8.45 15.16
N VAL A 68 -28.85 -7.39 14.37
CA VAL A 68 -29.98 -6.48 14.56
C VAL A 68 -31.25 -6.98 13.86
N VAL A 69 -31.12 -7.91 12.89
CA VAL A 69 -32.27 -8.48 12.17
C VAL A 69 -33.25 -9.23 13.09
N PRO A 70 -32.83 -10.07 14.05
CA PRO A 70 -33.76 -10.68 15.00
C PRO A 70 -34.51 -9.65 15.87
N LEU A 71 -33.90 -8.49 16.14
CA LEU A 71 -34.52 -7.41 16.89
C LEU A 71 -35.68 -6.76 16.14
N THR A 72 -35.58 -6.62 14.81
CA THR A 72 -36.67 -6.04 13.99
C THR A 72 -37.91 -6.92 14.04
N HIS A 73 -37.74 -8.25 13.97
CA HIS A 73 -38.82 -9.24 14.04
C HIS A 73 -39.51 -9.32 15.41
N VAL A 74 -38.77 -9.11 16.50
CA VAL A 74 -39.31 -9.21 17.88
C VAL A 74 -39.92 -7.89 18.34
N SER A 75 -39.43 -6.76 17.83
CA SER A 75 -39.93 -5.43 18.21
C SER A 75 -41.35 -5.20 17.70
N ARG A 76 -42.18 -4.54 18.51
CA ARG A 76 -43.55 -4.18 18.12
C ARG A 76 -43.60 -3.19 16.96
N ASP A 77 -42.56 -2.37 16.83
CA ASP A 77 -42.40 -1.32 15.83
C ASP A 77 -41.06 -1.54 15.10
N GLY A 78 -41.04 -2.46 14.12
CA GLY A 78 -39.82 -2.84 13.37
C GLY A 78 -39.10 -1.69 12.67
N TRP A 79 -39.77 -0.55 12.46
CA TRP A 79 -39.19 0.64 11.87
C TRP A 79 -38.17 1.34 12.80
N LYS A 80 -38.32 1.23 14.13
CA LYS A 80 -37.46 1.91 15.10
C LYS A 80 -35.99 1.46 15.02
N PRO A 81 -35.66 0.16 15.11
CA PRO A 81 -34.27 -0.29 14.95
C PRO A 81 -33.68 0.05 13.58
N VAL A 82 -34.50 0.03 12.52
CA VAL A 82 -34.06 0.45 11.17
C VAL A 82 -33.72 1.94 11.15
N ALA A 83 -34.56 2.79 11.75
CA ALA A 83 -34.31 4.24 11.86
C ALA A 83 -33.05 4.56 12.67
N VAL A 84 -32.79 3.83 13.77
CA VAL A 84 -31.55 3.98 14.55
C VAL A 84 -30.33 3.60 13.71
N LEU A 85 -30.38 2.47 13.00
CA LEU A 85 -29.28 2.05 12.12
C LEU A 85 -29.03 3.05 10.99
N SER A 86 -30.08 3.54 10.33
CA SER A 86 -29.92 4.57 9.29
C SER A 86 -29.33 5.86 9.85
N GLY A 87 -29.72 6.26 11.07
CA GLY A 87 -29.14 7.41 11.75
C GLY A 87 -27.65 7.23 12.04
N LEU A 88 -27.22 6.03 12.46
CA LEU A 88 -25.81 5.71 12.67
C LEU A 88 -25.00 5.73 11.37
N VAL A 89 -25.56 5.26 10.26
CA VAL A 89 -24.91 5.33 8.94
C VAL A 89 -24.75 6.77 8.46
N VAL A 90 -25.79 7.60 8.61
CA VAL A 90 -25.69 9.02 8.27
C VAL A 90 -24.67 9.72 9.16
N LEU A 91 -24.66 9.44 10.47
CA LEU A 91 -23.69 10.00 11.40
C LEU A 91 -22.26 9.59 11.04
N SER A 92 -22.01 8.32 10.72
CA SER A 92 -20.67 7.86 10.34
C SER A 92 -20.21 8.50 9.02
N MET A 93 -21.12 8.69 8.06
CA MET A 93 -20.84 9.40 6.82
C MET A 93 -20.50 10.87 7.07
N LEU A 94 -21.24 11.56 7.93
CA LEU A 94 -20.94 12.94 8.32
C LEU A 94 -19.58 13.05 9.01
N ILE A 95 -19.23 12.10 9.88
CA ILE A 95 -17.90 12.05 10.51
C ILE A 95 -16.82 11.83 9.47
N ALA A 96 -17.00 10.89 8.53
CA ALA A 96 -16.03 10.60 7.47
C ALA A 96 -15.80 11.79 6.51
N MET A 97 -16.83 12.60 6.27
CA MET A 97 -16.73 13.84 5.49
C MET A 97 -16.19 15.03 6.29
N SER A 98 -16.09 14.89 7.62
CA SER A 98 -15.58 15.92 8.50
C SER A 98 -14.07 15.77 8.74
N PRO A 99 -13.37 16.84 9.15
CA PRO A 99 -11.96 16.76 9.55
C PRO A 99 -11.70 15.77 10.69
N PHE A 100 -12.71 15.49 11.53
CA PHE A 100 -12.60 14.53 12.64
C PHE A 100 -12.49 13.08 12.20
N GLY A 101 -12.99 12.75 11.00
CA GLY A 101 -12.92 11.41 10.43
C GLY A 101 -11.76 11.23 9.46
N PHE A 102 -10.94 12.26 9.22
CA PHE A 102 -9.83 12.17 8.29
C PHE A 102 -8.68 11.38 8.94
N PRO A 103 -8.38 10.15 8.50
CA PRO A 103 -7.41 9.27 9.18
C PRO A 103 -5.97 9.79 9.11
N PHE A 104 -5.71 10.77 8.24
CA PHE A 104 -4.41 11.42 8.07
C PHE A 104 -4.42 12.88 8.56
N SER A 105 -5.39 13.28 9.40
CA SER A 105 -5.40 14.61 10.01
C SER A 105 -4.30 14.64 11.05
N ALA A 106 -3.10 14.97 10.60
CA ALA A 106 -1.94 15.16 11.43
C ALA A 106 -2.25 16.17 12.55
N THR A 107 -2.26 15.71 13.80
CA THR A 107 -1.93 16.58 14.93
C THR A 107 -0.49 17.05 14.71
N PRO A 108 -0.19 18.37 14.78
CA PRO A 108 1.18 18.85 14.65
C PRO A 108 2.09 18.14 15.68
N GLY A 109 2.99 17.28 15.20
CA GLY A 109 3.89 16.47 16.04
C GLY A 109 3.63 14.96 16.05
N ASP A 110 2.50 14.49 15.53
CA ASP A 110 2.15 13.06 15.45
C ASP A 110 1.87 12.63 14.00
N VAL A 111 2.79 12.98 13.11
CA VAL A 111 2.67 12.63 11.68
C VAL A 111 3.25 11.25 11.43
N ALA A 112 2.47 10.39 10.77
CA ALA A 112 2.97 9.10 10.33
C ALA A 112 4.08 9.30 9.28
N PRO A 113 5.29 8.73 9.49
CA PRO A 113 6.38 8.89 8.55
C PRO A 113 6.07 8.17 7.22
N GLN A 114 6.30 8.86 6.11
CA GLN A 114 6.21 8.28 4.77
C GLN A 114 7.52 7.59 4.39
N ARG A 115 7.42 6.44 3.73
CA ARG A 115 8.57 5.64 3.30
C ARG A 115 8.87 5.83 1.84
N MET A 116 10.12 6.22 1.56
CA MET A 116 10.64 6.40 0.21
C MET A 116 12.12 6.03 0.20
N LEU A 117 12.55 5.33 -0.85
CA LEU A 117 13.98 5.09 -1.08
C LEU A 117 14.45 6.06 -2.15
N LEU A 118 15.57 6.73 -1.88
CA LEU A 118 16.23 7.63 -2.81
C LEU A 118 17.62 7.09 -3.08
N PHE A 119 17.90 6.80 -4.35
CA PHE A 119 19.20 6.31 -4.79
C PHE A 119 19.81 7.34 -5.72
N ASN A 120 21.01 7.83 -5.41
CA ASN A 120 21.80 8.55 -6.39
C ASN A 120 22.48 7.53 -7.30
N VAL A 121 22.13 7.54 -8.59
CA VAL A 121 22.52 6.51 -9.57
C VAL A 121 23.27 7.13 -10.73
N GLU A 122 24.26 6.40 -11.22
CA GLU A 122 24.93 6.63 -12.50
C GLU A 122 24.72 5.39 -13.35
N ARG A 123 24.23 5.56 -14.58
CA ARG A 123 23.91 4.45 -15.48
C ARG A 123 24.69 4.59 -16.78
N LYS A 124 25.22 3.46 -17.24
CA LYS A 124 25.94 3.34 -18.51
C LYS A 124 25.32 2.20 -19.31
N PHE A 125 24.84 2.52 -20.49
CA PHE A 125 24.18 1.58 -21.39
C PHE A 125 25.15 1.23 -22.53
N TYR A 126 25.36 -0.06 -22.72
CA TYR A 126 26.28 -0.61 -23.72
C TYR A 126 25.50 -1.41 -24.76
N ASP A 127 25.91 -1.31 -26.02
CA ASP A 127 25.40 -2.15 -27.09
C ASP A 127 26.11 -3.51 -27.13
N LYS A 128 25.62 -4.43 -27.97
CA LYS A 128 26.21 -5.75 -28.28
C LYS A 128 27.68 -5.66 -28.71
N HIS A 129 28.09 -4.53 -29.31
CA HIS A 129 29.48 -4.26 -29.70
C HIS A 129 30.32 -3.63 -28.58
N GLN A 130 29.86 -3.64 -27.33
CA GLN A 130 30.51 -3.04 -26.16
C GLN A 130 30.77 -1.52 -26.27
N SER A 131 30.11 -0.86 -27.21
CA SER A 131 30.17 0.59 -27.35
C SER A 131 29.15 1.25 -26.44
N MET A 132 29.53 2.33 -25.75
CA MET A 132 28.64 3.08 -24.87
C MET A 132 27.64 3.86 -25.71
N VAL A 133 26.35 3.55 -25.56
CA VAL A 133 25.26 4.21 -26.30
C VAL A 133 24.72 5.41 -25.52
N LYS A 134 24.64 5.28 -24.20
CA LYS A 134 24.06 6.31 -23.33
C LYS A 134 24.70 6.26 -21.95
N GLN A 135 24.91 7.44 -21.37
CA GLN A 135 25.30 7.60 -19.98
C GLN A 135 24.46 8.71 -19.36
N ASP A 136 23.88 8.43 -18.20
CA ASP A 136 23.15 9.43 -17.43
C ASP A 136 23.38 9.25 -15.92
N ALA A 137 23.05 10.28 -15.16
CA ALA A 137 23.15 10.27 -13.72
C ALA A 137 21.99 11.08 -13.12
N GLY A 138 21.50 10.61 -11.97
CA GLY A 138 20.34 11.23 -11.35
C GLY A 138 19.90 10.54 -10.07
N VAL A 139 18.78 11.00 -9.52
CA VAL A 139 18.15 10.39 -8.35
C VAL A 139 16.99 9.50 -8.80
N TRP A 140 17.07 8.23 -8.44
CA TRP A 140 15.98 7.28 -8.57
C TRP A 140 15.19 7.23 -7.27
N ALA A 141 13.93 7.66 -7.34
CA ALA A 141 12.99 7.70 -6.24
C ALA A 141 11.99 6.55 -6.33
N VAL A 142 11.95 5.74 -5.27
CA VAL A 142 11.09 4.57 -5.16
C VAL A 142 10.09 4.81 -4.01
N PRO A 143 8.84 5.18 -4.32
CA PRO A 143 7.81 5.31 -3.30
C PRO A 143 7.40 3.93 -2.78
N LEU A 144 7.41 3.76 -1.45
CA LEU A 144 6.98 2.51 -0.79
C LEU A 144 5.54 2.58 -0.24
N ASP A 145 4.90 3.74 -0.38
CA ASP A 145 3.52 3.98 0.02
C ASP A 145 2.71 4.47 -1.19
N PHE A 146 1.40 4.19 -1.22
CA PHE A 146 0.51 4.55 -2.32
C PHE A 146 0.51 6.06 -2.63
N ASN A 147 0.58 6.91 -1.59
CA ASN A 147 0.62 8.37 -1.74
C ASN A 147 2.02 8.94 -2.08
N GLY A 148 3.03 8.08 -2.20
CA GLY A 148 4.42 8.45 -2.53
C GLY A 148 4.58 9.36 -3.74
N PRO A 149 3.96 9.06 -4.90
CA PRO A 149 4.05 9.90 -6.09
C PRO A 149 3.68 11.37 -5.84
N ARG A 150 2.64 11.63 -5.04
CA ARG A 150 2.18 12.98 -4.72
C ARG A 150 3.27 13.77 -4.00
N THR A 151 3.91 13.16 -3.00
CA THR A 151 4.99 13.80 -2.23
C THR A 151 6.21 14.08 -3.11
N ILE A 152 6.58 13.14 -3.97
CA ILE A 152 7.68 13.29 -4.93
C ILE A 152 7.45 14.50 -5.84
N TRP A 153 6.26 14.60 -6.44
CA TRP A 153 5.92 15.72 -7.33
C TRP A 153 5.91 17.06 -6.60
N GLN A 154 5.41 17.11 -5.36
CA GLN A 154 5.37 18.35 -4.57
C GLN A 154 6.76 18.85 -4.17
N HIS A 155 7.68 17.96 -3.79
CA HIS A 155 8.97 18.36 -3.22
C HIS A 155 10.12 18.38 -4.24
N ILE A 156 10.16 17.41 -5.14
CA ILE A 156 11.24 17.26 -6.13
C ILE A 156 10.78 17.84 -7.48
N GLY A 157 9.51 17.62 -7.85
CA GLY A 157 8.98 17.96 -9.18
C GLY A 157 8.80 19.45 -9.43
N THR A 158 8.85 20.26 -8.38
CA THR A 158 8.82 21.73 -8.46
C THR A 158 10.15 22.32 -8.93
N LYS A 159 11.27 21.63 -8.71
CA LYS A 159 12.63 22.12 -9.01
C LYS A 159 13.34 21.32 -10.10
N HIS A 160 13.00 20.04 -10.24
CA HIS A 160 13.67 19.12 -11.15
C HIS A 160 12.66 18.45 -12.07
N HIS A 161 13.11 18.14 -13.29
CA HIS A 161 12.31 17.36 -14.22
C HIS A 161 12.27 15.90 -13.77
N ILE A 162 11.10 15.44 -13.37
CA ILE A 162 10.86 14.06 -12.96
C ILE A 162 10.17 13.32 -14.09
N LYS A 163 10.63 12.09 -14.35
CA LYS A 163 9.99 11.17 -15.28
C LYS A 163 9.64 9.88 -14.55
N LYS A 164 8.49 9.31 -14.88
CA LYS A 164 8.20 7.93 -14.48
C LYS A 164 9.16 7.00 -15.21
N VAL A 165 9.72 6.02 -14.51
CA VAL A 165 10.64 5.05 -15.09
C VAL A 165 9.89 4.14 -16.06
N ASP A 166 10.43 4.01 -17.28
CA ASP A 166 9.92 3.07 -18.27
C ASP A 166 10.60 1.69 -18.10
N CYS A 167 9.79 0.67 -17.92
CA CYS A 167 10.23 -0.72 -17.75
C CYS A 167 10.13 -1.57 -19.03
N SER A 168 9.74 -0.98 -20.16
CA SER A 168 9.54 -1.70 -21.42
C SER A 168 10.84 -1.96 -22.19
N GLU A 169 11.83 -1.08 -22.06
CA GLU A 169 13.01 -1.06 -22.92
C GLU A 169 14.20 -1.85 -22.36
N HIS A 170 14.43 -1.78 -21.04
CA HIS A 170 15.65 -2.27 -20.40
C HIS A 170 15.35 -3.34 -19.35
N VAL A 171 16.26 -4.31 -19.21
CA VAL A 171 16.22 -5.29 -18.11
C VAL A 171 16.27 -4.53 -16.78
N TYR A 172 15.44 -4.94 -15.81
CA TYR A 172 15.27 -4.23 -14.54
C TYR A 172 14.94 -2.74 -14.73
N CYS A 173 14.21 -2.39 -15.79
CA CYS A 173 13.85 -1.01 -16.12
C CYS A 173 15.06 -0.06 -16.25
N GLY A 174 16.27 -0.62 -16.45
CA GLY A 174 17.51 0.14 -16.44
C GLY A 174 17.80 0.79 -15.08
N MET A 175 17.41 0.17 -13.96
CA MET A 175 17.66 0.66 -12.60
C MET A 175 18.40 -0.38 -11.75
N PRO A 176 19.24 0.06 -10.79
CA PRO A 176 19.99 -0.83 -9.92
C PRO A 176 19.12 -1.33 -8.75
N TYR A 177 18.22 -2.27 -9.04
CA TYR A 177 17.36 -2.86 -8.01
C TYR A 177 18.19 -3.68 -7.01
N TYR A 178 18.30 -3.18 -5.77
CA TYR A 178 18.97 -3.89 -4.67
C TYR A 178 18.09 -4.99 -4.03
N PHE A 179 16.77 -4.81 -4.08
CA PHE A 179 15.81 -5.74 -3.48
C PHE A 179 15.06 -6.51 -4.56
N PRO A 180 14.80 -7.82 -4.37
CA PRO A 180 14.05 -8.65 -5.32
C PRO A 180 12.52 -8.39 -5.25
N VAL A 181 12.12 -7.12 -5.16
CA VAL A 181 10.72 -6.68 -5.03
C VAL A 181 10.27 -5.83 -6.21
N ILE A 182 10.91 -6.00 -7.39
CA ILE A 182 10.58 -5.27 -8.62
C ILE A 182 9.09 -5.39 -8.96
N SER A 183 8.50 -6.58 -8.76
CA SER A 183 7.06 -6.82 -8.98
C SER A 183 6.14 -6.06 -8.03
N LYS A 184 6.66 -5.51 -6.92
CA LYS A 184 5.92 -4.71 -5.94
C LYS A 184 6.06 -3.20 -6.16
N LEU A 185 6.97 -2.77 -7.04
CA LEU A 185 7.31 -1.37 -7.29
C LEU A 185 6.85 -0.96 -8.70
N LYS A 186 5.52 -0.84 -8.86
CA LYS A 186 4.91 -0.56 -10.16
C LYS A 186 5.24 0.85 -10.67
N GLU A 187 5.35 1.81 -9.76
CA GLU A 187 5.67 3.20 -10.09
C GLU A 187 6.93 3.65 -9.37
N THR A 188 7.97 3.91 -10.14
CA THR A 188 9.18 4.57 -9.67
C THR A 188 9.51 5.75 -10.56
N TYR A 189 10.28 6.69 -10.03
CA TYR A 189 10.50 7.99 -10.66
C TYR A 189 12.00 8.27 -10.74
N TYR A 190 12.41 8.89 -11.83
CA TYR A 190 13.78 9.30 -12.07
C TYR A 190 13.82 10.82 -12.24
N ALA A 191 14.75 11.47 -11.53
CA ALA A 191 14.99 12.89 -11.62
C ALA A 191 16.44 13.13 -12.03
N ASP A 192 16.65 14.05 -12.98
CA ASP A 192 17.99 14.41 -13.43
C ASP A 192 18.73 15.19 -12.32
N PHE A 193 19.86 14.65 -11.87
CA PHE A 193 20.68 15.19 -10.77
C PHE A 193 22.18 14.90 -11.01
N PRO A 194 23.08 15.66 -10.38
CA PRO A 194 24.51 15.35 -10.43
C PRO A 194 24.79 13.93 -9.94
N GLY A 195 25.70 13.24 -10.64
CA GLY A 195 26.04 11.87 -10.32
C GLY A 195 26.69 11.70 -8.94
N PRO A 196 26.63 10.48 -8.40
CA PRO A 196 27.27 10.15 -7.13
C PRO A 196 28.80 10.28 -7.22
N ILE A 197 29.41 10.69 -6.11
CA ILE A 197 30.86 10.77 -5.97
C ILE A 197 31.37 9.39 -5.57
N PHE A 198 32.35 8.87 -6.30
CA PHE A 198 32.97 7.58 -6.02
C PHE A 198 34.42 7.78 -5.58
N ASP A 199 34.74 7.33 -4.37
CA ASP A 199 36.10 7.44 -3.82
C ASP A 199 37.08 6.43 -4.45
N LYS A 200 36.56 5.34 -5.03
CA LYS A 200 37.35 4.28 -5.67
C LYS A 200 36.86 4.06 -7.09
N GLY A 201 37.82 3.86 -8.00
CA GLY A 201 37.54 3.43 -9.37
C GLY A 201 36.80 2.08 -9.38
N ARG A 202 35.89 1.92 -10.34
CA ARG A 202 35.14 0.68 -10.57
C ARG A 202 35.48 0.17 -11.96
N THR A 203 35.82 -1.11 -12.09
CA THR A 203 35.98 -1.74 -13.40
C THR A 203 34.94 -2.84 -13.56
N PHE A 204 34.24 -2.83 -14.69
CA PHE A 204 33.36 -3.91 -15.10
C PHE A 204 33.78 -4.34 -16.51
N ARG A 205 34.25 -5.58 -16.65
CA ARG A 205 34.80 -6.09 -17.90
C ARG A 205 34.27 -7.48 -18.19
N LEU A 206 33.84 -7.70 -19.43
CA LEU A 206 33.55 -9.04 -19.94
C LEU A 206 34.87 -9.77 -20.23
N LEU A 207 35.13 -10.86 -19.51
CA LEU A 207 36.32 -11.70 -19.67
C LEU A 207 36.15 -12.77 -20.76
N SER A 208 34.98 -13.41 -20.83
CA SER A 208 34.74 -14.51 -21.77
C SER A 208 33.27 -14.63 -22.16
N THR A 209 33.04 -15.13 -23.37
CA THR A 209 31.73 -15.49 -23.91
C THR A 209 31.84 -16.85 -24.57
N ASN A 210 31.32 -17.89 -23.92
CA ASN A 210 31.40 -19.27 -24.38
C ASN A 210 30.01 -19.84 -24.64
N VAL A 211 29.72 -20.28 -25.86
CA VAL A 211 28.49 -20.99 -26.19
C VAL A 211 28.63 -22.43 -25.69
N THR A 212 27.87 -22.82 -24.68
CA THR A 212 27.96 -24.15 -24.07
C THR A 212 26.97 -25.15 -24.66
N LYS A 213 25.78 -24.68 -25.08
CA LYS A 213 24.75 -25.48 -25.76
C LYS A 213 24.11 -24.63 -26.87
N ALA A 214 23.34 -25.27 -27.76
CA ALA A 214 22.66 -24.60 -28.87
C ALA A 214 21.85 -23.35 -28.48
N ASN A 215 21.41 -23.23 -27.21
CA ASN A 215 20.68 -22.07 -26.71
C ASN A 215 21.19 -21.59 -25.33
N THR A 216 22.47 -21.81 -25.01
CA THR A 216 23.05 -21.38 -23.72
C THR A 216 24.41 -20.75 -23.94
N ILE A 217 24.56 -19.51 -23.48
CA ILE A 217 25.79 -18.75 -23.53
C ILE A 217 26.26 -18.51 -22.09
N ARG A 218 27.51 -18.83 -21.81
CA ARG A 218 28.17 -18.56 -20.55
C ARG A 218 29.00 -17.29 -20.71
N LEU A 219 28.69 -16.28 -19.91
CA LEU A 219 29.42 -15.01 -19.85
C LEU A 219 30.25 -14.98 -18.56
N GLY A 220 31.53 -14.64 -18.67
CA GLY A 220 32.42 -14.41 -17.53
C GLY A 220 32.69 -12.93 -17.38
N PHE A 221 32.49 -12.37 -16.20
CA PHE A 221 32.71 -10.95 -15.91
C PHE A 221 33.73 -10.78 -14.79
N GLU A 222 34.51 -9.71 -14.88
CA GLU A 222 35.38 -9.20 -13.84
C GLU A 222 34.79 -7.87 -13.35
N LEU A 223 34.55 -7.79 -12.05
CA LEU A 223 34.01 -6.60 -11.40
C LEU A 223 34.93 -6.22 -10.24
N THR A 224 35.39 -4.97 -10.23
CA THR A 224 36.12 -4.38 -9.09
C THR A 224 35.39 -3.14 -8.60
N GLY A 225 35.38 -2.94 -7.27
CA GLY A 225 34.62 -1.87 -6.65
C GLY A 225 34.57 -1.99 -5.11
N PRO A 226 33.63 -1.27 -4.47
CA PRO A 226 33.50 -1.23 -3.01
C PRO A 226 32.98 -2.56 -2.43
N SER A 227 32.96 -2.69 -1.10
CA SER A 227 32.58 -3.93 -0.40
C SER A 227 31.17 -4.44 -0.73
N HIS A 228 30.28 -3.57 -1.22
CA HIS A 228 28.92 -3.92 -1.63
C HIS A 228 28.78 -3.73 -3.14
N MET A 229 29.02 -4.81 -3.89
CA MET A 229 28.73 -4.93 -5.32
C MET A 229 27.63 -5.98 -5.48
N GLY A 230 26.51 -5.60 -6.10
CA GLY A 230 25.35 -6.46 -6.35
C GLY A 230 24.90 -6.38 -7.79
#